data_AF-A0A6I1JUL9-F1
#
_entry.id   AF-A0A6I1JUL9-F1
#
_cell.length_a   1.000
_cell.length_b   1.000
_cell.length_c   1.000
_cell.angle_alpha   90.00
_cell.angle_beta   90.00
_cell.angle_gamma   90.00
#
_symmetry.space_group_name_H-M   'P 1'
#
loop_
_entity.id
_entity.type
_entity.pdbx_description
1 polymer ?
#
loop_
_entity_poly.entity_id
_entity_poly.type
_entity_poly.pdbx_seq_one_letter_code
_entity_poly.pdbx_strand_id
1 'polypeptide(L)'
;MPEVKASKTWAWFVAAGCYASTMTTEAIKTAVETRPFRPFTVRLTSGVQIQITAQDRIALHPEGKTFIVFEAGGGYRIVDIPLVTDMAVN
;
A
#
# COMPACT_ATOMS: atom_id res chain seq x y z
N MET A 1 -43.82 -16.90 -5.70
CA MET A 1 -43.18 -15.98 -4.74
C MET A 1 -43.66 -16.32 -3.34
N PRO A 2 -42.86 -16.16 -2.27
CA PRO A 2 -41.72 -15.24 -2.09
C PRO A 2 -40.36 -15.97 -2.27
N GLU A 3 -39.35 -15.49 -3.00
CA GLU A 3 -38.48 -14.29 -2.89
C GLU A 3 -37.90 -14.04 -1.49
N VAL A 4 -36.70 -14.57 -1.26
CA VAL A 4 -35.80 -14.18 -0.17
C VAL A 4 -34.55 -13.59 -0.82
N LYS A 5 -34.37 -12.28 -0.68
CA LYS A 5 -33.19 -11.54 -1.14
C LYS A 5 -31.95 -11.96 -0.35
N ALA A 6 -31.05 -12.71 -0.97
CA ALA A 6 -29.73 -12.97 -0.42
C ALA A 6 -28.87 -11.69 -0.51
N SER A 7 -28.66 -11.02 0.63
CA SER A 7 -27.75 -9.87 0.71
C SER A 7 -26.30 -10.34 0.59
N LYS A 8 -25.60 -9.72 -0.35
CA LYS A 8 -24.31 -10.10 -0.92
C LYS A 8 -23.15 -9.54 -0.11
N THR A 9 -22.62 -10.29 0.84
CA THR A 9 -21.30 -10.13 1.49
C THR A 9 -21.16 -11.38 2.36
N TRP A 10 -20.11 -12.22 2.30
CA TRP A 10 -18.93 -12.20 3.17
C TRP A 10 -18.08 -13.47 2.84
N ALA A 11 -17.67 -13.66 1.58
CA ALA A 11 -17.02 -14.91 1.11
C ALA A 11 -15.53 -14.78 0.71
N TRP A 12 -14.73 -13.92 1.36
CA TRP A 12 -13.34 -13.63 0.94
C TRP A 12 -12.21 -14.11 1.87
N PHE A 13 -12.51 -14.77 2.99
CA PHE A 13 -11.54 -14.88 4.09
C PHE A 13 -10.34 -15.83 3.93
N VAL A 14 -10.18 -16.55 2.82
CA VAL A 14 -9.03 -17.48 2.68
C VAL A 14 -8.15 -17.22 1.44
N ALA A 15 -8.61 -16.46 0.45
CA ALA A 15 -7.79 -16.07 -0.72
C ALA A 15 -7.27 -14.61 -0.66
N ALA A 16 -7.66 -13.81 0.34
CA ALA A 16 -7.37 -12.38 0.40
C ALA A 16 -5.89 -12.03 0.57
N GLY A 17 -5.05 -12.92 1.14
CA GLY A 17 -3.64 -12.62 1.42
C GLY A 17 -2.83 -12.27 0.17
N CYS A 18 -2.86 -13.14 -0.86
CA CYS A 18 -2.08 -12.94 -2.09
C CYS A 18 -2.70 -11.90 -3.04
N TYR A 19 -4.03 -11.76 -3.04
CA TYR A 19 -4.71 -10.74 -3.84
C TYR A 19 -4.50 -9.34 -3.26
N ALA A 20 -4.56 -9.19 -1.92
CA ALA A 20 -4.31 -7.92 -1.27
C ALA A 20 -2.84 -7.48 -1.44
N SER A 21 -1.86 -8.40 -1.30
CA SER A 21 -0.45 -8.04 -1.45
C SER A 21 -0.09 -7.59 -2.87
N THR A 22 -0.66 -8.24 -3.89
CA THR A 22 -0.54 -7.82 -5.29
C THR A 22 -1.14 -6.42 -5.41
N MET A 23 -2.42 -6.24 -5.05
CA MET A 23 -3.12 -4.95 -5.11
C MET A 23 -2.38 -3.80 -4.42
N THR A 24 -1.80 -4.04 -3.24
CA THR A 24 -1.01 -3.04 -2.50
C THR A 24 0.28 -2.70 -3.23
N THR A 25 0.93 -3.67 -3.88
CA THR A 25 2.13 -3.44 -4.70
C THR A 25 1.82 -2.54 -5.88
N GLU A 26 0.76 -2.84 -6.65
CA GLU A 26 0.37 -2.00 -7.78
C GLU A 26 -0.08 -0.61 -7.33
N ALA A 27 -0.77 -0.50 -6.20
CA ALA A 27 -1.20 0.79 -5.67
C ALA A 27 0.00 1.68 -5.29
N ILE A 28 0.99 1.12 -4.59
CA ILE A 28 2.23 1.84 -4.23
C ILE A 28 3.00 2.23 -5.49
N LYS A 29 3.16 1.30 -6.44
CA LYS A 29 3.83 1.58 -7.72
C LYS A 29 3.15 2.72 -8.46
N THR A 30 1.82 2.66 -8.56
CA THR A 30 1.02 3.71 -9.20
C THR A 30 1.19 5.06 -8.50
N ALA A 31 1.18 5.09 -7.16
CA ALA A 31 1.37 6.33 -6.41
C ALA A 31 2.76 6.96 -6.65
N VAL A 32 3.82 6.13 -6.74
CA VAL A 32 5.19 6.58 -7.02
C VAL A 32 5.35 7.07 -8.48
N GLU A 33 4.71 6.41 -9.44
CA GLU A 33 4.82 6.70 -10.87
C GLU A 33 3.88 7.81 -11.36
N THR A 34 2.83 8.14 -10.59
CA THR A 34 1.85 9.19 -10.94
C THR A 34 2.54 10.56 -11.11
N ARG A 35 2.12 11.29 -12.15
CA ARG A 35 2.55 12.67 -12.43
C ARG A 35 1.34 13.60 -12.56
N PRO A 36 1.30 14.75 -11.86
CA PRO A 36 2.26 15.18 -10.84
C PRO A 36 2.25 14.23 -9.64
N PHE A 37 3.40 14.11 -8.96
CA PHE A 37 3.50 13.28 -7.76
C PHE A 37 2.53 13.80 -6.70
N ARG A 38 1.75 12.89 -6.10
CA ARG A 38 0.87 13.21 -4.97
C ARG A 38 1.44 12.57 -3.71
N PRO A 39 1.73 13.35 -2.65
CA PRO A 39 2.13 12.81 -1.36
C PRO A 39 1.12 11.79 -0.85
N PHE A 40 1.61 10.74 -0.21
CA PHE A 40 0.77 9.69 0.34
C PHE A 40 1.37 9.14 1.63
N THR A 41 0.55 8.45 2.40
CA THR A 41 0.93 7.82 3.66
C THR A 41 0.63 6.34 3.59
N VAL A 42 1.54 5.52 4.10
CA VAL A 42 1.34 4.07 4.27
C VAL A 42 1.28 3.75 5.76
N ARG A 43 0.39 2.83 6.13
CA ARG A 43 0.29 2.26 7.48
C ARG A 43 0.80 0.84 7.45
N LEU A 44 1.60 0.47 8.44
CA LEU A 44 2.13 -0.86 8.59
C LEU A 44 1.29 -1.73 9.53
N THR A 45 1.51 -3.04 9.49
CA THR A 45 0.94 -4.02 10.45
C THR A 45 1.27 -3.70 11.90
N SER A 46 2.41 -3.06 12.16
CA SER A 46 2.80 -2.59 13.49
C SER A 46 2.02 -1.35 13.97
N GLY A 47 1.20 -0.74 13.10
CA GLY A 47 0.50 0.52 13.34
C GLY A 47 1.32 1.78 13.02
N VAL A 48 2.62 1.64 12.71
CA VAL A 48 3.48 2.74 12.29
C VAL A 48 2.97 3.36 10.99
N GLN A 49 3.00 4.69 10.91
CA GLN A 49 2.68 5.44 9.69
C GLN A 49 3.95 6.05 9.11
N ILE A 50 4.08 5.96 7.78
CA ILE A 50 5.20 6.53 7.05
C ILE A 50 4.61 7.46 5.99
N GLN A 51 4.99 8.73 6.04
CA GLN A 51 4.57 9.73 5.07
C GLN A 51 5.64 9.89 3.99
N ILE A 52 5.23 9.74 2.74
CA ILE A 52 6.06 9.96 1.56
C ILE A 52 5.70 11.34 1.00
N THR A 53 6.55 12.33 1.24
CA THR A 53 6.28 13.73 0.91
C THR A 53 6.68 14.12 -0.52
N ALA A 54 7.61 13.39 -1.12
CA ALA A 54 8.14 13.68 -2.45
C ALA A 54 8.62 12.40 -3.14
N GLN A 55 8.63 12.41 -4.46
CA GLN A 55 8.98 11.25 -5.28
C GLN A 55 10.45 10.83 -5.13
N ASP A 56 11.36 11.78 -4.92
CA ASP A 56 12.78 11.55 -4.68
C ASP A 56 13.08 10.97 -3.29
N ARG A 57 12.08 10.93 -2.40
CA ARG A 57 12.16 10.36 -1.05
C ARG A 57 11.80 8.89 -0.99
N ILE A 58 11.49 8.27 -2.12
CA ILE A 58 11.13 6.85 -2.19
C ILE A 58 11.83 6.15 -3.36
N ALA A 59 12.32 4.94 -3.09
CA ALA A 59 12.80 4.01 -4.10
C ALA A 59 12.04 2.70 -3.99
N LEU A 60 11.40 2.27 -5.07
CA LEU A 60 10.67 1.00 -5.14
C LEU A 60 11.60 -0.07 -5.73
N HIS A 61 11.67 -1.24 -5.09
CA HIS A 61 12.37 -2.38 -5.69
C HIS A 61 11.70 -2.75 -7.02
N PRO A 62 12.44 -3.07 -8.10
CA PRO A 62 11.86 -3.34 -9.42
C PRO A 62 10.77 -4.42 -9.43
N GLU A 63 10.91 -5.42 -8.55
CA GLU A 63 9.93 -6.51 -8.39
C GLU A 63 8.78 -6.18 -7.41
N GLY A 64 8.73 -4.97 -6.84
CA GLY A 64 7.64 -4.54 -5.96
C GLY A 64 7.54 -5.30 -4.63
N LYS A 65 8.67 -5.86 -4.14
CA LYS A 65 8.70 -6.57 -2.84
C LYS A 65 8.90 -5.63 -1.66
N THR A 66 9.74 -4.62 -1.85
CA THR A 66 10.13 -3.66 -0.83
C THR A 66 10.20 -2.25 -1.40
N PHE A 67 10.08 -1.26 -0.52
CA PHE A 67 10.43 0.12 -0.84
C PHE A 67 11.32 0.71 0.25
N ILE A 68 12.12 1.70 -0.15
CA ILE A 68 13.01 2.45 0.72
C ILE A 68 12.47 3.87 0.82
N VAL A 69 12.34 4.39 2.04
CA VAL A 69 11.98 5.80 2.29
C VAL A 69 13.17 6.52 2.90
N PHE A 70 13.55 7.65 2.31
CA PHE A 70 14.64 8.49 2.79
C PHE A 70 14.13 9.58 3.74
N GLU A 71 14.59 9.57 4.99
CA GLU A 71 14.12 10.47 6.03
C GLU A 71 14.76 11.87 5.93
N ALA A 72 14.08 12.87 6.47
CA ALA A 72 14.62 14.20 6.68
C ALA A 72 15.66 14.16 7.82
N GLY A 73 16.90 13.83 7.48
CA GLY A 73 17.99 13.63 8.45
C GLY A 73 19.11 12.71 7.97
N GLY A 74 18.99 12.15 6.75
CA GLY A 74 20.00 11.27 6.16
C GLY A 74 19.82 9.79 6.51
N GLY A 75 18.83 9.46 7.34
CA GLY A 75 18.41 8.09 7.59
C GLY A 75 17.52 7.52 6.47
N TYR A 76 17.26 6.22 6.54
CA TYR A 76 16.32 5.55 5.65
C TYR A 76 15.59 4.41 6.37
N ARG A 77 14.44 4.04 5.82
CA ARG A 77 13.69 2.83 6.23
C ARG A 77 13.52 1.92 5.04
N ILE A 78 13.76 0.62 5.26
CA ILE A 78 13.40 -0.43 4.30
C ILE A 78 12.11 -1.06 4.79
N VAL A 79 11.11 -1.14 3.90
CA VAL A 79 9.79 -1.65 4.24
C VAL A 79 9.39 -2.72 3.24
N ASP A 80 9.01 -3.88 3.77
CA ASP A 80 8.39 -4.94 2.98
C ASP A 80 6.94 -4.55 2.66
N ILE A 81 6.57 -4.57 1.38
CA ILE A 81 5.21 -4.21 0.95
C ILE A 81 4.12 -5.10 1.58
N PRO A 82 4.35 -6.41 1.82
CA PRO A 82 3.41 -7.25 2.58
C PRO A 82 3.10 -6.76 4.01
N LEU A 83 3.91 -5.86 4.57
CA LEU A 83 3.66 -5.26 5.88
C LEU A 83 2.77 -4.01 5.81
N VAL A 84 2.45 -3.51 4.62
CA VAL A 84 1.54 -2.38 4.44
C VAL A 84 0.11 -2.88 4.56
N THR A 85 -0.64 -2.29 5.48
CA THR A 85 -2.05 -2.63 5.76
C THR A 85 -3.02 -1.61 5.19
N ASP A 86 -2.58 -0.37 4.96
CA ASP A 86 -3.40 0.71 4.46
C ASP A 86 -2.54 1.77 3.75
N MET A 87 -3.15 2.48 2.79
CA MET A 87 -2.51 3.56 2.05
C MET A 87 -3.53 4.67 1.75
N ALA A 88 -3.15 5.92 2.03
CA ALA A 88 -3.97 7.10 1.76
C ALA A 88 -3.19 8.15 0.96
N VAL A 89 -3.79 8.68 -0.10
CA VAL A 89 -3.24 9.77 -0.92
C VAL A 89 -3.80 11.10 -0.41
N ASN A 90 -2.93 12.09 -0.26
CA ASN A 90 -3.31 13.45 0.15
C ASN A 90 -3.66 14.35 -1.05
#